data_AF-A0A3C2E393-F1
#
_entry.id   AF-A0A3C2E393-F1
#
_cell.length_a   1.000
_cell.length_b   1.000
_cell.length_c   1.000
_cell.angle_alpha   90.00
_cell.angle_beta   90.00
_cell.angle_gamma   90.00
#
_symmetry.space_group_name_H-M   'P 1'
#
loop_
_entity.id
_entity.type
_entity.pdbx_description
1 polymer ?
#
loop_
_entity_poly.entity_id
_entity_poly.type
_entity_poly.pdbx_seq_one_letter_code
_entity_poly.pdbx_strand_id
1 'polypeptide(L)' 'TPSAGNFVLVHFQETAGKTAADADRFLTERGLIVRPLVPYNLPNALRVTAGLADDNRKIVAALTDFMAG' A
#
# COMPACT_ATOMS: atom_id res chain seq x y z
N THR A 1 -10.91 -6.67 2.25
CA THR A 1 -12.15 -6.14 1.63
C THR A 1 -12.09 -6.33 0.13
N PRO A 2 -13.10 -6.94 -0.51
CA PRO A 2 -13.18 -7.03 -1.96
C PRO A 2 -13.36 -5.64 -2.60
N SER A 3 -12.80 -5.42 -3.80
CA SER A 3 -12.97 -4.16 -4.54
C SER A 3 -13.81 -4.37 -5.79
N ALA A 4 -14.60 -3.35 -6.14
CA ALA A 4 -15.36 -3.24 -7.39
C ALA A 4 -14.99 -1.97 -8.19
N GLY A 5 -13.92 -1.28 -7.82
CA GLY A 5 -13.46 -0.05 -8.46
C GLY A 5 -12.07 -0.17 -9.10
N ASN A 6 -11.52 0.96 -9.56
CA ASN A 6 -10.17 1.05 -10.14
C ASN A 6 -9.06 1.13 -9.08
N PHE A 7 -9.29 0.60 -7.88
CA PHE A 7 -8.32 0.59 -6.80
C PHE A 7 -8.55 -0.61 -5.89
N VAL A 8 -7.56 -0.96 -5.09
CA VAL A 8 -7.68 -1.96 -4.02
C VAL A 8 -7.30 -1.33 -2.67
N LEU A 9 -7.88 -1.87 -1.61
CA LEU A 9 -7.48 -1.53 -0.24
C LEU A 9 -6.55 -2.62 0.28
N VAL A 10 -5.31 -2.23 0.56
CA VAL A 10 -4.32 -3.10 1.18
C VAL A 10 -4.34 -2.85 2.67
N HIS A 11 -4.65 -3.90 3.43
CA HIS A 11 -4.75 -3.86 4.90
C HIS A 11 -3.44 -4.36 5.49
N PHE A 12 -2.92 -3.63 6.46
CA PHE A 12 -1.66 -3.92 7.14
C PHE A 12 -1.91 -4.33 8.58
N GLN A 13 -0.95 -5.05 9.15
CA GLN A 13 -0.94 -5.38 10.56
C GLN A 13 -0.51 -4.15 11.38
N GLU A 14 -0.81 -4.15 12.67
CA GLU A 14 -0.36 -3.10 13.61
C GLU A 14 1.03 -3.41 14.20
N THR A 15 1.70 -4.44 13.70
CA THR A 15 3.07 -4.78 14.09
C THR A 15 4.03 -3.69 13.62
N ALA A 16 4.83 -3.16 14.54
CA ALA A 16 5.84 -2.15 14.24
C ALA A 16 6.77 -2.62 13.10
N GLY A 17 7.03 -1.75 12.13
CA GLY A 17 7.80 -2.08 10.92
C GLY A 17 6.97 -2.69 9.78
N LYS A 18 5.73 -3.10 10.03
CA LYS A 18 4.79 -3.65 9.02
C LYS A 18 3.46 -2.90 8.97
N THR A 19 3.45 -1.67 9.48
CA THR A 19 2.27 -0.82 9.53
C THR A 19 1.96 -0.19 8.17
N ALA A 20 0.72 0.30 7.98
CA ALA A 20 0.36 1.05 6.78
C ALA A 20 1.20 2.33 6.61
N ALA A 21 1.56 3.01 7.71
CA ALA A 21 2.42 4.19 7.67
C ALA A 21 3.85 3.85 7.27
N ASP A 22 4.39 2.72 7.76
CA ASP A 22 5.71 2.24 7.37
C ASP A 22 5.74 1.84 5.89
N ALA A 23 4.71 1.16 5.41
CA ALA A 23 4.58 0.79 4.01
C ALA A 23 4.45 2.02 3.10
N ASP A 24 3.64 3.02 3.49
CA ASP A 24 3.49 4.27 2.74
C ASP A 24 4.82 5.01 2.59
N ARG A 25 5.58 5.13 3.68
CA ARG A 25 6.93 5.70 3.67
C ARG A 25 7.87 4.89 2.75
N PHE A 26 7.91 3.57 2.92
CA PHE A 26 8.79 2.68 2.15
C PHE A 26 8.52 2.76 0.64
N LEU A 27 7.26 2.83 0.24
CA LEU A 27 6.84 2.98 -1.14
C LEU A 27 7.14 4.38 -1.68
N THR A 28 6.87 5.43 -0.88
CA THR A 28 7.14 6.82 -1.24
C THR A 28 8.63 7.07 -1.51
N GLU A 29 9.52 6.51 -0.69
CA GLU A 29 10.98 6.58 -0.89
C GLU A 29 11.43 5.95 -2.23
N ARG A 30 10.61 5.05 -2.80
CA ARG A 30 10.83 4.40 -4.11
C ARG A 30 10.08 5.08 -5.26
N GLY A 31 9.45 6.22 -5.00
CA GLY A 31 8.62 6.93 -5.97
C GLY A 31 7.28 6.27 -6.28
N LEU A 32 6.85 5.29 -5.47
CA LEU A 32 5.58 4.60 -5.61
C LEU A 32 4.54 5.27 -4.70
N ILE A 33 3.82 6.25 -5.25
CA ILE A 33 2.89 7.06 -4.46
C ILE A 33 1.54 6.37 -4.33
N VAL A 34 1.13 6.10 -3.09
CA VAL A 34 -0.18 5.54 -2.74
C VAL A 34 -0.95 6.50 -1.84
N ARG A 35 -2.21 6.19 -1.50
CA ARG A 35 -3.05 7.08 -0.68
C ARG A 35 -3.33 6.46 0.70
N PRO A 36 -2.82 7.07 1.78
CA PRO A 36 -3.23 6.73 3.14
C PRO A 36 -4.73 6.98 3.36
N LEU A 37 -5.37 6.14 4.15
CA LEU A 37 -6.80 6.25 4.46
C LEU A 37 -7.10 6.69 5.90
N VAL A 38 -6.10 7.23 6.61
CA VAL A 38 -6.30 7.86 7.93
C VAL A 38 -7.45 8.87 7.94
N PRO A 39 -7.62 9.77 6.94
CA PRO A 39 -8.74 10.73 6.92
C PRO A 39 -10.13 10.07 6.80
N TYR A 40 -10.19 8.80 6.41
CA TYR A 40 -11.40 8.00 6.27
C TYR A 40 -11.58 7.00 7.43
N ASN A 41 -10.89 7.21 8.55
CA ASN A 41 -10.95 6.36 9.74
C ASN A 41 -10.51 4.89 9.47
N LEU A 42 -9.60 4.70 8.51
CA LEU A 42 -8.97 3.42 8.16
C LEU A 42 -7.45 3.55 8.27
N PRO A 43 -6.90 3.67 9.49
CA PRO A 43 -5.48 3.99 9.71
C PRO A 43 -4.53 2.86 9.32
N ASN A 44 -5.03 1.63 9.26
CA ASN A 44 -4.27 0.42 8.93
C ASN A 44 -4.39 0.02 7.44
N ALA A 45 -4.91 0.89 6.58
CA ALA A 45 -5.09 0.58 5.17
C ALA A 45 -4.54 1.67 4.23
N LEU A 46 -4.01 1.21 3.10
CA LEU A 46 -3.60 2.05 1.97
C LEU A 46 -4.50 1.77 0.77
N ARG A 47 -4.87 2.82 0.04
CA ARG A 47 -5.56 2.70 -1.24
C ARG A 47 -4.54 2.75 -2.37
N VAL A 48 -4.50 1.66 -3.14
CA VAL A 48 -3.65 1.52 -4.32
C VAL A 48 -4.53 1.57 -5.56
N THR A 49 -4.35 2.56 -6.42
CA THR A 49 -5.05 2.65 -7.71
C THR A 49 -4.46 1.63 -8.67
N ALA A 50 -5.31 0.90 -9.40
CA ALA A 50 -4.89 0.04 -10.49
C ALA A 50 -4.47 0.90 -11.69
N GLY A 51 -3.16 0.93 -11.98
CA GLY A 51 -2.56 1.68 -13.08
C GLY A 51 -2.09 0.77 -14.21
N LEU A 52 -1.03 1.19 -14.90
CA LEU A 52 -0.35 0.38 -15.91
C LEU A 52 0.21 -0.92 -15.30
N ALA A 53 0.29 -1.96 -16.11
CA ALA A 53 0.72 -3.28 -15.65
C ALA A 53 2.13 -3.28 -15.03
N ASP A 54 3.05 -2.50 -15.59
CA ASP A 54 4.42 -2.38 -15.06
C ASP A 54 4.46 -1.68 -13.71
N ASP A 55 3.66 -0.65 -13.50
CA ASP A 55 3.62 0.06 -12.22
C ASP A 55 2.96 -0.79 -11.14
N ASN A 56 1.91 -1.54 -11.49
CA ASN A 56 1.30 -2.52 -10.59
C ASN A 56 2.31 -3.60 -10.18
N ARG A 57 3.14 -4.09 -11.12
CA ARG A 57 4.22 -5.05 -10.81
C ARG A 57 5.26 -4.47 -9.85
N LYS A 58 5.69 -3.21 -10.04
CA LYS A 58 6.62 -2.54 -9.12
C LYS A 58 6.04 -2.42 -7.72
N ILE A 59 4.76 -2.08 -7.59
CA ILE A 59 4.09 -2.01 -6.28
C ILE A 59 4.06 -3.39 -5.62
N VAL A 60 3.68 -4.44 -6.35
CA VAL A 60 3.64 -5.81 -5.81
C VAL A 60 5.03 -6.27 -5.35
N ALA A 61 6.06 -6.03 -6.15
CA ALA A 61 7.44 -6.37 -5.79
C ALA A 61 7.89 -5.60 -4.54
N ALA A 62 7.69 -4.28 -4.49
CA ALA A 62 8.07 -3.46 -3.35
C ALA A 62 7.33 -3.86 -2.06
N LEU A 63 6.03 -4.19 -2.15
CA LEU A 63 5.27 -4.69 -1.00
C LEU A 63 5.78 -6.08 -0.56
N THR A 64 6.20 -6.93 -1.48
CA THR A 64 6.79 -8.23 -1.15
C THR A 64 8.09 -8.06 -0.37
N ASP A 65 8.99 -7.18 -0.86
CA ASP A 65 10.26 -6.87 -0.19
C ASP A 65 10.02 -6.26 1.20
N PHE A 66 9.05 -5.33 1.31
CA PHE A 66 8.67 -4.73 2.58
C PHE A 66 8.19 -5.76 3.60
N MET A 67 7.39 -6.74 3.18
CA MET A 67 6.85 -7.77 4.07
C MET A 67 7.89 -8.83 4.45
N ALA A 68 8.94 -9.02 3.65
CA ALA A 68 10.05 -9.94 3.90
C ALA A 68 11.10 -9.37 4.88
N GLY A 69 11.23 -8.05 4.97
CA GLY A 69 11.98 -7.37 6.02
C GLY A 69 11.34 -7.49 7.40
#